data_AF-A0A7C4B8K9-F1
#
_entry.id   AF-A0A7C4B8K9-F1
#
_cell.length_a   1.000
_cell.length_b   1.000
_cell.length_c   1.000
_cell.angle_alpha   90.00
_cell.angle_beta   90.00
_cell.angle_gamma   90.00
#
_symmetry.space_group_name_H-M   'P 1'
#
loop_
_entity.id
_entity.type
_entity.pdbx_description
1 polymer ?
#
loop_
_entity_poly.entity_id
_entity_poly.type
_entity_poly.pdbx_seq_one_letter_code
_entity_poly.pdbx_strand_id
1 'polypeptide(L)'
;AWINNAAVAMVARLAGAPRDKGAGVELHVKLGDPVREGDPLFTVYSEHSAKLQAAEEFIASTTVVQVSRPGSEMLMKSVVEPLLPVEQAPAER
;
A
#
# COMPACT_ATOMS: atom_id res chain seq x y z
N ALA A 1 -3.97 -7.36 10.86
CA ALA A 1 -3.50 -6.12 10.23
C ALA A 1 -3.42 -6.32 8.73
N TRP A 2 -3.57 -5.27 7.92
CA TRP A 2 -3.41 -5.33 6.46
C TRP A 2 -3.04 -3.95 5.90
N ILE A 3 -2.45 -3.92 4.70
CA ILE A 3 -2.03 -2.70 3.99
C ILE A 3 -2.73 -2.68 2.64
N ASN A 4 -3.39 -1.57 2.30
CA ASN A 4 -4.08 -1.40 1.03
C ASN A 4 -3.12 -0.85 -0.04
N ASN A 5 -2.55 -1.74 -0.87
CA ASN A 5 -1.62 -1.32 -1.94
C ASN A 5 -2.26 -0.33 -2.93
N ALA A 6 -3.55 -0.47 -3.24
CA ALA A 6 -4.24 0.45 -4.15
C ALA A 6 -4.39 1.85 -3.53
N ALA A 7 -4.69 1.91 -2.22
CA ALA A 7 -4.75 3.18 -1.51
C ALA A 7 -3.37 3.83 -1.38
N VAL A 8 -2.31 3.06 -1.06
CA VAL A 8 -0.92 3.58 -1.02
C VAL A 8 -0.52 4.17 -2.37
N ALA A 9 -0.80 3.46 -3.47
CA ALA A 9 -0.52 3.96 -4.82
C ALA A 9 -1.33 5.22 -5.14
N MET A 10 -2.57 5.32 -4.67
CA MET A 10 -3.39 6.52 -4.85
C MET A 10 -2.83 7.71 -4.07
N VAL A 11 -2.44 7.51 -2.80
CA VAL A 11 -1.79 8.55 -1.99
C VAL A 11 -0.54 9.08 -2.67
N ALA A 12 0.33 8.19 -3.19
CA ALA A 12 1.53 8.60 -3.91
C ALA A 12 1.21 9.43 -5.17
N ARG A 13 0.17 9.04 -5.92
CA ARG A 13 -0.31 9.78 -7.11
C ARG A 13 -0.84 11.16 -6.75
N LEU A 14 -1.66 11.24 -5.69
CA LEU A 14 -2.19 12.50 -5.19
C LEU A 14 -1.06 13.43 -4.72
N ALA A 15 -0.04 12.87 -4.07
CA ALA A 15 1.14 13.61 -3.64
C ALA A 15 1.98 14.16 -4.81
N GLY A 16 1.83 13.61 -6.03
CA GLY A 16 2.49 14.11 -7.24
C GLY A 16 3.32 13.09 -8.02
N ALA A 17 3.45 11.85 -7.52
CA ALA A 17 4.16 10.79 -8.22
C ALA A 17 3.39 10.38 -9.50
N PRO A 18 4.07 10.04 -10.61
CA PRO A 18 5.53 9.93 -10.77
C PRO A 18 6.19 11.21 -11.34
N ARG A 19 5.43 12.29 -11.54
CA ARG A 19 5.94 13.51 -12.21
C ARG A 19 6.90 14.28 -11.31
N ASP A 20 6.52 14.42 -10.05
CA ASP A 20 7.34 15.06 -9.02
C ASP A 20 8.24 13.97 -8.42
N LYS A 21 9.55 14.05 -8.64
CA LYS A 21 10.47 12.96 -8.26
C LYS A 21 10.65 12.85 -6.75
N GLY A 22 10.46 13.96 -6.02
CA GLY A 22 10.42 13.98 -4.56
C GLY A 22 9.07 13.57 -3.98
N ALA A 23 8.02 13.35 -4.79
CA ALA A 23 6.72 12.94 -4.30
C ALA A 23 6.60 11.41 -4.21
N GLY A 24 5.99 10.92 -3.13
CA GLY A 24 5.80 9.49 -2.93
C GLY A 24 5.33 9.14 -1.52
N VAL A 25 5.33 7.84 -1.22
CA VAL A 25 4.99 7.29 0.10
C VAL A 25 6.10 6.37 0.55
N GLU A 26 6.59 6.59 1.77
CA GLU A 26 7.54 5.74 2.47
C GLU A 26 6.81 4.96 3.56
N LEU A 27 6.91 3.63 3.54
CA LEU A 27 6.31 2.76 4.57
C LEU A 27 7.36 2.45 5.64
N HIS A 28 7.08 2.79 6.90
CA HIS A 28 7.96 2.50 8.04
C HIS A 28 7.72 1.11 8.64
N VAL A 29 6.55 0.53 8.35
CA VAL A 29 6.08 -0.72 8.96
C VAL A 29 5.72 -1.75 7.89
N LYS A 30 5.97 -3.02 8.20
CA LYS A 30 5.53 -4.16 7.38
C LYS A 30 4.43 -4.94 8.08
N LEU A 31 3.81 -5.84 7.32
CA LEU A 31 2.83 -6.76 7.88
C LEU A 31 3.49 -7.67 8.92
N GLY A 32 2.98 -7.64 10.15
CA GLY A 32 3.51 -8.42 11.27
C GLY A 32 4.42 -7.64 12.21
N ASP A 33 4.84 -6.41 11.84
CA ASP A 33 5.63 -5.58 12.74
C ASP A 33 4.78 -5.10 13.94
N PRO A 34 5.32 -5.17 15.17
CA PRO A 34 4.65 -4.62 16.34
C PRO A 34 4.71 -3.09 16.27
N VAL A 35 3.55 -2.44 16.30
CA VAL A 35 3.41 -0.98 16.32
C VAL A 35 2.74 -0.53 17.60
N ARG A 36 3.19 0.58 18.18
CA ARG A 36 2.57 1.23 19.33
C ARG A 36 1.81 2.48 18.90
N GLU A 37 0.89 2.93 19.75
CA GLU A 37 0.24 4.22 19.53
C GLU A 37 1.30 5.33 19.51
N GLY A 38 1.28 6.16 18.47
CA GLY A 38 2.27 7.21 18.23
C GLY A 38 3.42 6.82 17.29
N ASP A 39 3.59 5.53 16.97
CA ASP A 39 4.59 5.11 15.99
C ASP A 39 4.17 5.51 14.57
N PRO A 40 5.08 6.08 13.76
CA PRO A 40 4.78 6.43 12.38
C PRO A 40 4.59 5.15 11.55
N LEU A 41 3.45 5.06 10.86
CA LEU A 41 3.17 3.92 9.97
C LEU A 41 3.75 4.14 8.56
N PHE A 42 3.56 5.34 8.03
CA PHE A 42 4.07 5.76 6.72
C PHE A 42 4.22 7.28 6.66
N THR A 43 5.05 7.75 5.74
CA THR A 43 5.28 9.17 5.46
C THR A 43 4.94 9.48 4.02
N VAL A 44 4.22 10.57 3.79
CA VAL A 44 3.90 11.07 2.45
C VAL A 44 4.81 12.25 2.14
N TYR A 45 5.51 12.19 1.02
CA TYR A 45 6.33 13.28 0.50
C TYR A 45 5.62 13.91 -0.70
N SER A 46 5.63 15.24 -0.78
CA SER A 46 5.10 16.00 -1.91
C SER A 46 5.93 17.25 -2.12
N GLU A 47 6.12 17.65 -3.38
CA GLU A 47 6.81 18.90 -3.75
C GLU A 47 5.87 20.12 -3.68
N HIS A 48 4.55 19.90 -3.55
CA HIS A 48 3.55 20.97 -3.55
C HIS A 48 2.55 20.80 -2.41
N SER A 49 2.33 21.86 -1.63
CA SER A 49 1.38 21.86 -0.50
C SER A 49 -0.05 21.49 -0.90
N ALA A 50 -0.53 21.95 -2.06
CA ALA A 50 -1.88 21.62 -2.54
C ALA A 50 -2.06 20.11 -2.83
N LYS A 51 -1.02 19.45 -3.33
CA LYS A 51 -1.02 18.00 -3.60
C LYS A 51 -0.96 17.20 -2.31
N LEU A 52 -0.17 17.67 -1.35
CA LEU A 52 -0.11 17.09 0.00
C LEU A 52 -1.48 17.14 0.68
N GLN A 53 -2.17 18.30 0.63
CA GLN A 53 -3.50 18.45 1.21
C GLN A 53 -4.52 17.48 0.59
N ALA A 54 -4.49 17.30 -0.73
CA ALA A 54 -5.35 16.31 -1.40
C ALA A 54 -5.05 14.87 -0.94
N ALA A 55 -3.77 14.54 -0.68
CA ALA A 55 -3.40 13.24 -0.13
C ALA A 55 -3.87 13.07 1.32
N GLU A 56 -3.81 14.11 2.15
CA GLU A 56 -4.32 14.12 3.53
C GLU A 56 -5.83 13.88 3.58
N GLU A 57 -6.61 14.56 2.74
CA GLU A 57 -8.07 14.36 2.63
C GLU A 57 -8.43 12.92 2.22
N PHE A 58 -7.64 12.33 1.31
CA PHE A 58 -7.82 10.94 0.90
C PHE A 58 -7.52 9.96 2.04
N ILE A 59 -6.45 10.20 2.81
CA ILE A 59 -6.12 9.39 3.99
C ILE A 59 -7.19 9.50 5.08
N ALA A 60 -7.78 10.68 5.26
CA ALA A 60 -8.85 10.89 6.24
C ALA A 60 -10.14 10.13 5.89
N SER A 61 -10.41 9.91 4.60
CA SER A 61 -11.61 9.22 4.11
C SER A 61 -11.41 7.73 3.83
N THR A 62 -10.17 7.27 3.67
CA THR A 62 -9.83 5.89 3.30
C THR A 62 -8.81 5.27 4.26
N THR A 63 -9.07 4.05 4.73
CA THR A 63 -8.09 3.29 5.51
C THR A 63 -6.97 2.74 4.63
N VAL A 64 -5.77 3.30 4.76
CA VAL A 64 -4.57 2.85 4.04
C VAL A 64 -3.88 1.68 4.76
N VAL A 65 -3.77 1.77 6.08
CA VAL A 65 -3.17 0.74 6.95
C VAL A 65 -4.14 0.45 8.08
N GLN A 66 -4.45 -0.82 8.30
CA GLN A 66 -5.27 -1.26 9.44
C GLN A 66 -4.40 -2.04 10.43
N VAL A 67 -4.25 -1.49 11.63
CA VAL A 67 -3.60 -2.16 12.77
C VAL A 67 -4.62 -3.05 13.47
N SER A 68 -4.20 -4.20 13.99
CA SER A 68 -5.06 -5.14 14.72
C SER A 68 -4.32 -5.68 15.93
N ARG A 69 -5.04 -6.26 16.90
CA ARG A 69 -4.40 -6.78 18.11
C ARG A 69 -3.48 -7.97 17.75
N PRO A 70 -2.34 -8.10 18.44
CA PRO A 70 -1.50 -9.30 18.30
C PRO A 70 -2.33 -10.54 18.64
N GLY A 71 -2.30 -11.56 17.78
CA GLY A 71 -3.11 -12.76 17.88
C GLY A 71 -4.42 -12.75 17.09
N SER A 72 -4.83 -11.60 16.51
CA SER A 72 -5.85 -11.54 15.46
C SER A 72 -5.18 -11.49 14.09
N GLU A 73 -4.40 -12.52 13.76
CA GLU A 73 -3.97 -12.72 12.38
C GLU A 73 -5.20 -13.16 11.60
N MET A 74 -5.84 -12.22 10.90
CA MET A 74 -6.84 -12.58 9.89
C MET A 74 -6.15 -13.53 8.90
N LEU A 75 -6.62 -14.78 8.88
CA LEU A 75 -6.30 -15.80 7.89
C LEU A 75 -6.67 -15.29 6.48
N MET A 76 -5.77 -14.57 5.83
CA MET A 76 -5.74 -14.49 4.38
C MET A 76 -4.55 -15.32 3.88
N LYS A 77 -4.61 -16.63 4.13
CA LYS A 77 -3.92 -17.61 3.28
C LYS A 77 -4.72 -17.80 2.00
N SER A 78 -4.85 -16.73 1.23
CA SER A 78 -5.31 -16.81 -0.15
C SER A 78 -4.44 -15.84 -0.94
N VAL A 79 -3.18 -16.23 -1.10
CA VAL A 79 -2.49 -15.94 -2.35
C VAL A 79 -3.42 -16.52 -3.41
N VAL A 80 -4.14 -15.65 -4.12
CA VAL A 80 -4.65 -16.02 -5.43
C VAL A 80 -3.39 -16.32 -6.21
N GLU A 81 -3.02 -17.59 -6.29
CA GLU A 81 -2.08 -18.02 -7.31
C GLU A 81 -2.67 -17.51 -8.62
N PRO A 82 -2.01 -16.60 -9.34
CA PRO A 82 -2.45 -16.31 -10.68
C PRO A 82 -2.39 -17.64 -11.40
N LEU A 83 -3.55 -18.15 -11.81
CA LEU A 83 -3.64 -19.25 -12.76
C LEU A 83 -2.96 -18.74 -14.03
N LEU A 84 -1.63 -18.91 -14.10
CA LEU A 84 -0.91 -18.74 -15.34
C LEU A 84 -1.56 -19.72 -16.31
N PRO A 85 -2.11 -19.25 -17.45
CA PRO A 85 -2.49 -20.16 -18.51
C PRO A 85 -1.22 -20.95 -18.86
N VAL A 86 -1.25 -22.27 -18.65
CA VAL A 86 -0.19 -23.14 -19.17
C VAL A 86 -0.21 -22.98 -20.69
N GLU A 87 0.73 -22.20 -21.20
CA GLU A 87 1.00 -22.12 -22.63
C GLU A 87 1.40 -23.54 -23.06
N GLN A 88 0.49 -24.24 -23.74
CA GLN A 88 0.79 -25.56 -24.29
C GLN A 88 1.82 -25.37 -25.40
N ALA A 89 3.09 -25.59 -25.06
CA ALA A 89 4.17 -25.68 -26.03
C ALA A 89 3.84 -26.77 -27.08
N PRO A 90 4.27 -26.58 -28.35
CA PRO A 90 3.73 -27.31 -29.49
C PRO A 90 4.09 -28.80 -29.44
N ALA A 91 3.16 -29.63 -29.94
CA ALA A 91 3.43 -31.04 -30.19
C ALA A 91 4.49 -31.17 -31.29
N GLU A 92 5.74 -31.43 -30.90
CA GLU A 92 6.73 -32.03 -31.78
C GLU A 92 6.40 -33.51 -31.99
N ARG A 93 5.85 -33.84 -33.16
CA ARG A 93 6.30 -34.89 -34.09
C ARG A 93 5.31 -35.08 -35.24
#